data_AF-A0A522BNA3-F1
#
_entry.id   AF-A0A522BNA3-F1
#
_cell.length_a   1.000
_cell.length_b   1.000
_cell.length_c   1.000
_cell.angle_alpha   90.00
_cell.angle_beta   90.00
_cell.angle_gamma   90.00
#
_symmetry.space_group_name_H-M   'P 1'
#
loop_
_entity.id
_entity.type
_entity.pdbx_description
1 polymer ?
#
loop_
_entity_poly.entity_id
_entity_poly.type
_entity_poly.pdbx_seq_one_letter_code
_entity_poly.pdbx_strand_id
1 'polypeptide(L)'
;MDLGIWPDEAAFVADDHRRAVSDEVDLGATWRVAGSNDAWRLAWLRDTGELYACRADGYDGSCSDVHVLAVLPREADLDAVLSGWRDERTDPDGLSWVRDRVSPLLMAV
;
A
#
# COMPACT_ATOMS: atom_id res chain seq x y z
N MET A 1 -10.26 -5.73 -3.10
CA MET A 1 -11.14 -5.27 -2.01
C MET A 1 -10.25 -4.58 -1.00
N ASP A 2 -10.60 -3.38 -0.55
CA ASP A 2 -9.79 -2.63 0.43
C ASP A 2 -10.35 -2.84 1.83
N LEU A 3 -9.46 -2.93 2.83
CA LEU A 3 -9.82 -3.13 4.23
C LEU A 3 -10.19 -1.83 4.96
N GLY A 4 -9.80 -0.69 4.40
CA GLY A 4 -10.15 0.64 4.89
C GLY A 4 -9.66 1.72 3.92
N ILE A 5 -10.33 2.87 3.93
CA ILE A 5 -10.02 4.04 3.08
C ILE A 5 -10.04 5.31 3.93
N TRP A 6 -9.02 6.15 3.77
CA TRP A 6 -8.90 7.45 4.44
C TRP A 6 -8.62 8.55 3.41
N PRO A 7 -9.07 9.79 3.66
CA PRO A 7 -8.87 10.89 2.72
C PRO A 7 -7.39 11.26 2.53
N ASP A 8 -6.57 11.10 3.57
CA ASP A 8 -5.16 11.43 3.59
C ASP A 8 -4.42 10.65 4.69
N GLU A 9 -3.09 10.75 4.67
CA GLU A 9 -2.21 10.10 5.62
C GLU A 9 -2.39 10.61 7.06
N ALA A 10 -2.76 11.88 7.25
CA ALA A 10 -3.02 12.42 8.58
C ALA A 10 -4.24 11.78 9.24
N ALA A 11 -5.33 11.60 8.48
CA ALA A 11 -6.53 10.90 8.92
C ALA A 11 -6.25 9.41 9.16
N PHE A 12 -5.46 8.77 8.29
CA PHE A 12 -5.04 7.37 8.45
C PHE A 12 -4.25 7.16 9.75
N VAL A 13 -3.28 8.03 10.03
CA VAL A 13 -2.45 7.95 11.24
C VAL A 13 -3.22 8.33 12.52
N ALA A 14 -4.12 9.30 12.45
CA ALA A 14 -4.95 9.71 13.60
C ALA A 14 -5.92 8.61 14.07
N ASP A 15 -6.33 7.73 13.15
CA ASP A 15 -7.26 6.63 13.42
C ASP A 15 -6.62 5.48 14.22
N ASP A 16 -5.33 5.18 14.00
CA ASP A 16 -4.56 4.25 14.84
C ASP A 16 -3.15 4.80 15.09
N HIS A 17 -2.89 5.24 16.33
CA HIS A 17 -1.62 5.82 16.74
C HIS A 17 -0.41 4.90 16.50
N ARG A 18 -0.60 3.58 16.40
CA ARG A 18 0.51 2.66 16.05
C ARG A 18 1.07 2.96 14.66
N ARG A 19 0.26 3.45 13.73
CA ARG A 19 0.70 3.85 12.37
C ARG A 19 1.69 5.01 12.42
N ALA A 20 1.51 5.95 13.36
CA ALA A 20 2.37 7.13 13.51
C ALA A 20 3.81 6.80 13.91
N VAL A 21 3.98 5.72 14.68
CA VAL A 21 5.26 5.34 15.31
C VAL A 21 5.87 4.09 14.68
N SER A 22 5.17 3.47 13.73
CA SER A 22 5.60 2.25 13.07
C SER A 22 6.78 2.53 12.14
N ASP A 23 7.76 1.64 12.15
CA ASP A 23 8.72 1.55 11.06
C ASP A 23 7.98 1.21 9.76
N GLU A 24 8.32 1.93 8.69
CA GLU A 24 7.74 1.75 7.37
C GLU A 24 8.73 1.06 6.41
N VAL A 25 8.22 0.10 5.65
CA VAL A 25 8.90 -0.47 4.49
C VAL A 25 8.33 0.15 3.22
N ASP A 26 9.09 1.04 2.60
CA ASP A 26 8.71 1.72 1.35
C ASP A 26 8.92 0.79 0.14
N LEU A 27 7.85 0.60 -0.64
CA LEU A 27 7.80 -0.20 -1.87
C LEU A 27 7.67 0.68 -3.12
N GLY A 28 7.98 1.98 -2.98
CA GLY A 28 8.08 2.96 -4.05
C GLY A 28 6.78 3.70 -4.36
N ALA A 29 6.92 4.83 -5.05
CA ALA A 29 5.84 5.75 -5.45
C ALA A 29 5.54 5.76 -6.96
N THR A 30 5.87 4.67 -7.67
CA THR A 30 5.70 4.58 -9.12
C THR A 30 4.53 3.70 -9.55
N TRP A 31 3.75 3.18 -8.60
CA TRP A 31 2.62 2.31 -8.91
C TRP A 31 1.53 3.07 -9.65
N ARG A 32 0.77 2.36 -10.51
CA ARG A 32 -0.26 2.92 -11.39
C ARG A 32 -1.49 2.02 -11.42
N VAL A 33 -2.63 2.63 -11.77
CA VAL A 33 -3.88 1.96 -12.11
C VAL A 33 -4.11 2.14 -13.61
N ALA A 34 -4.58 1.09 -14.29
CA ALA A 34 -4.90 1.16 -15.71
C ALA A 34 -5.76 2.38 -16.07
N GLY A 35 -5.30 3.15 -17.06
CA GLY A 35 -6.01 4.32 -17.55
C GLY A 35 -5.88 5.59 -16.71
N SER A 36 -5.12 5.56 -15.61
CA SER A 36 -4.77 6.76 -14.83
C SER A 36 -3.30 7.13 -14.99
N ASN A 37 -3.00 8.43 -14.90
CA ASN A 37 -1.62 8.94 -14.80
C ASN A 37 -1.18 9.15 -13.35
N ASP A 38 -2.09 8.99 -12.39
CA ASP A 38 -1.82 9.23 -10.98
C ASP A 38 -0.78 8.25 -10.44
N ALA A 39 0.16 8.79 -9.68
CA ALA A 39 1.16 7.99 -9.01
C ALA A 39 0.65 7.50 -7.66
N TRP A 40 0.99 6.25 -7.33
CA TRP A 40 0.66 5.66 -6.04
C TRP A 40 1.92 5.22 -5.33
N ARG A 41 2.02 5.55 -4.04
CA ARG A 41 2.97 4.99 -3.10
C ARG A 41 2.40 3.74 -2.48
N LEU A 42 3.22 2.70 -2.39
CA LEU A 42 2.90 1.47 -1.69
C LEU A 42 3.88 1.32 -0.53
N ALA A 43 3.38 1.04 0.66
CA ALA A 43 4.20 0.87 1.85
C ALA A 43 3.58 -0.14 2.82
N TRP A 44 4.42 -0.71 3.68
CA TRP A 44 3.98 -1.64 4.72
C TRP A 44 4.44 -1.17 6.09
N LEU A 45 3.53 -1.16 7.06
CA LEU A 45 3.79 -0.76 8.44
C LEU A 45 4.09 -1.97 9.31
N ARG A 46 5.26 -1.98 9.95
CA ARG A 46 5.76 -3.10 10.75
C ARG A 46 4.93 -3.40 11.98
N ASP A 47 4.39 -2.38 12.65
CA ASP A 47 3.68 -2.54 13.92
C ASP A 47 2.21 -2.96 13.74
N THR A 48 1.59 -2.59 12.63
CA THR A 48 0.19 -2.93 12.32
C THR A 48 0.07 -4.07 11.31
N GLY A 49 1.13 -4.33 10.55
CA GLY A 49 1.13 -5.26 9.43
C GLY A 49 0.40 -4.74 8.20
N GLU A 50 -0.06 -3.49 8.19
CA GLU A 50 -0.88 -2.94 7.12
C GLU A 50 -0.03 -2.66 5.87
N LEU A 51 -0.34 -3.35 4.77
CA LEU A 51 0.10 -2.98 3.43
C LEU A 51 -0.90 -1.96 2.89
N TYR A 52 -0.47 -0.73 2.67
CA TYR A 52 -1.33 0.34 2.21
C TYR A 52 -0.78 1.00 0.94
N ALA A 53 -1.70 1.54 0.14
CA ALA A 53 -1.39 2.38 -1.00
C ALA A 53 -2.00 3.77 -0.80
N CYS A 54 -1.30 4.82 -1.19
CA CYS A 54 -1.83 6.18 -1.20
C CYS A 54 -1.46 6.89 -2.49
N ARG A 55 -2.33 7.78 -2.97
CA ARG A 55 -2.02 8.59 -4.14
C ARG A 55 -0.92 9.58 -3.75
N ALA A 56 0.20 9.49 -4.44
CA ALA A 56 1.33 10.38 -4.25
C ALA A 56 1.03 11.69 -4.96
N ASP A 57 0.75 12.74 -4.17
CA ASP A 57 0.48 14.06 -4.68
C ASP A 57 1.80 14.85 -4.79
N GLY A 58 2.09 15.36 -6.00
CA GLY A 58 3.13 16.36 -6.24
C GLY A 58 4.53 16.06 -5.66
N TYR A 59 5.28 17.13 -5.41
CA TYR A 59 6.69 17.06 -4.94
C TYR A 59 6.81 17.22 -3.42
N ASP A 60 5.72 17.55 -2.73
CA ASP A 60 5.72 17.81 -1.28
C ASP A 60 5.65 16.51 -0.45
N GLY A 61 5.50 15.36 -1.11
CA GLY A 61 5.45 14.05 -0.47
C GLY A 61 4.14 13.79 0.27
N SER A 62 3.14 14.63 0.09
CA SER A 62 1.82 14.40 0.65
C SER A 62 1.13 13.21 -0.04
N CYS A 63 0.35 12.47 0.74
CA CYS A 63 -0.42 11.33 0.26
C CYS A 63 -1.91 11.53 0.54
N SER A 64 -2.72 11.51 -0.51
CA SER A 64 -4.18 11.47 -0.43
C SER A 64 -4.69 10.07 -0.72
N ASP A 65 -5.99 9.85 -0.52
CA ASP A 65 -6.69 8.61 -0.88
C ASP A 65 -5.90 7.38 -0.41
N VAL A 66 -5.81 7.19 0.91
CA VAL A 66 -5.07 6.07 1.51
C VAL A 66 -5.98 4.84 1.56
N HIS A 67 -5.51 3.70 1.04
CA HIS A 67 -6.20 2.42 1.00
C HIS A 67 -5.36 1.35 1.69
N VAL A 68 -5.90 0.69 2.71
CA VAL A 68 -5.26 -0.53 3.24
C VAL A 68 -5.68 -1.70 2.35
N LEU A 69 -4.70 -2.35 1.73
CA LEU A 69 -4.89 -3.44 0.77
C LEU A 69 -4.91 -4.81 1.44
N ALA A 70 -4.12 -4.98 2.51
CA ALA A 70 -4.02 -6.22 3.27
C ALA A 70 -3.39 -5.99 4.65
N VAL A 71 -3.53 -6.98 5.54
CA VAL A 71 -2.76 -7.06 6.79
C VAL A 71 -1.86 -8.29 6.73
N LEU A 72 -0.55 -8.07 6.71
CA LEU A 72 0.52 -9.05 6.66
C LEU A 72 1.31 -8.96 7.96
N PRO A 73 1.20 -9.92 8.90
CA PRO A 73 1.77 -9.77 10.24
C PRO A 73 3.30 -9.73 10.31
N ARG A 74 3.99 -10.18 9.25
CA ARG A 74 5.45 -10.29 9.22
C ARG A 74 5.99 -9.81 7.89
N GLU A 75 7.17 -9.20 7.92
CA GLU A 75 7.89 -8.79 6.70
C GLU A 75 8.20 -9.98 5.79
N ALA A 76 8.45 -11.17 6.33
CA ALA A 76 8.62 -12.38 5.51
C ALA A 76 7.36 -12.74 4.69
N ASP A 77 6.16 -12.42 5.19
CA ASP A 77 4.92 -12.62 4.47
C ASP A 77 4.78 -11.55 3.36
N LEU A 78 5.20 -10.31 3.62
CA LEU A 78 5.32 -9.25 2.62
C LEU A 78 6.26 -9.65 1.47
N ASP A 79 7.47 -10.09 1.79
CA ASP A 79 8.48 -10.52 0.82
C ASP A 79 7.99 -11.69 -0.03
N ALA A 80 7.32 -12.66 0.58
CA ALA A 80 6.76 -13.80 -0.12
C ALA A 80 5.63 -13.38 -1.08
N VAL A 81 4.66 -12.60 -0.58
CA VAL A 81 3.49 -12.15 -1.34
C VAL A 81 3.91 -11.22 -2.46
N LEU A 82 4.80 -10.26 -2.23
CA LEU A 82 5.24 -9.28 -3.22
C LEU A 82 6.58 -9.65 -3.88
N SER A 83 6.96 -10.92 -3.88
CA SER A 83 8.18 -11.37 -4.57
C SER A 83 8.16 -10.97 -6.05
N GLY A 84 9.17 -10.20 -6.47
CA GLY A 84 9.28 -9.63 -7.82
C GLY A 84 8.71 -8.22 -8.00
N TRP A 85 8.22 -7.57 -6.93
CA TRP A 85 7.53 -6.26 -7.03
C TRP A 85 8.33 -5.16 -7.76
N ARG A 86 9.66 -5.20 -7.73
CA ARG A 86 10.51 -4.19 -8.36
C ARG A 86 10.36 -4.12 -9.87
N ASP A 87 10.01 -5.23 -10.50
CA ASP A 87 9.81 -5.33 -11.95
C ASP A 87 8.41 -4.84 -12.37
N GLU A 88 7.45 -4.86 -11.43
CA GLU A 88 6.03 -4.58 -11.67
C GLU A 88 5.64 -3.15 -11.27
N ARG A 89 6.42 -2.52 -10.38
CA ARG A 89 6.12 -1.19 -9.82
C ARG A 89 6.04 -0.04 -10.83
N THR A 90 6.47 -0.26 -12.07
CA THR A 90 6.39 0.73 -13.16
C THR A 90 5.43 0.32 -14.27
N ASP A 91 4.76 -0.82 -14.12
CA ASP A 91 3.72 -1.25 -15.05
C ASP A 91 2.53 -0.25 -14.99
N PRO A 92 1.94 0.14 -16.14
CA PRO A 92 0.79 1.04 -16.20
C PRO A 92 -0.43 0.57 -15.39
N ASP A 93 -0.53 -0.71 -15.04
CA ASP A 93 -1.56 -1.29 -14.17
C ASP A 93 -0.98 -2.07 -12.98
N GLY A 94 0.22 -1.69 -12.53
CA GLY A 94 0.94 -2.41 -11.47
C GLY A 94 0.17 -2.56 -10.14
N LEU A 95 -0.78 -1.66 -9.82
CA LEU A 95 -1.63 -1.85 -8.64
C LEU A 95 -2.60 -3.03 -8.77
N SER A 96 -3.05 -3.37 -9.98
CA SER A 96 -3.85 -4.59 -10.18
C SER A 96 -3.04 -5.82 -9.79
N TRP A 97 -1.77 -5.89 -10.18
CA TRP A 97 -0.86 -6.97 -9.80
C TRP A 97 -0.76 -7.13 -8.28
N VAL A 98 -0.61 -6.02 -7.53
CA VAL A 98 -0.56 -6.07 -6.05
C VAL A 98 -1.87 -6.62 -5.49
N ARG A 99 -3.00 -6.10 -5.99
CA ARG A 99 -4.35 -6.49 -5.55
C ARG A 99 -4.62 -7.97 -5.80
N ASP A 100 -4.21 -8.49 -6.95
CA ASP A 100 -4.36 -9.91 -7.30
C ASP A 100 -3.56 -10.81 -6.35
N ARG A 101 -2.37 -10.38 -5.94
CA ARG A 101 -1.51 -11.14 -5.02
C ARG A 101 -2.01 -11.17 -3.58
N VAL A 102 -2.64 -10.10 -3.11
CA VAL A 102 -3.20 -10.05 -1.75
C VAL A 102 -4.63 -10.58 -1.66
N SER A 103 -5.36 -10.64 -2.79
CA SER A 103 -6.75 -11.12 -2.84
C SER A 103 -6.98 -12.48 -2.15
N PRO A 104 -6.13 -13.52 -2.33
CA PRO A 104 -6.30 -14.81 -1.66
C PRO A 104 -6.26 -14.71 -0.13
N LEU A 105 -5.54 -13.73 0.42
CA LEU A 105 -5.40 -13.54 1.86
C LEU A 105 -6.65 -12.95 2.49
N LEU A 106 -7.38 -12.13 1.73
CA LEU A 106 -8.62 -11.50 2.16
C LEU A 106 -9.81 -12.47 2.15
N MET A 107 -9.74 -13.50 1.31
CA MET A 107 -10.80 -14.52 1.18
C MET A 107 -10.62 -15.70 2.14
N ALA A 108 -9.47 -15.80 2.80
CA ALA A 108 -9.15 -16.88 3.74
C ALA A 108 -9.60 -16.59 5.18
N VAL A 109 -10.38 -15.53 5.38
CA VAL A 109 -10.87 -15.05 6.68
C VAL A 109 -12.33 -15.43 6.91
#